data_AF-A0A955RHR5-F1
#
_entry.id   AF-A0A955RHR5-F1
#
_cell.length_a   1.000
_cell.length_b   1.000
_cell.length_c   1.000
_cell.angle_alpha   90.00
_cell.angle_beta   90.00
_cell.angle_gamma   90.00
#
_symmetry.space_group_name_H-M   'P 1'
#
loop_
_entity.id
_entity.type
_entity.pdbx_description
1 polymer ?
#
loop_
_entity_poly.entity_id
_entity_poly.type
_entity_poly.pdbx_seq_one_letter_code
_entity_poly.pdbx_strand_id
1 'polypeptide(L)'
;MSLFEWWGESWSPGGTGNVEVRGDRIGTVWLGFTLVRFTVTLVATVAVPLAVTFWGGGMNPMGGLAAGAGWLLYLVLGYFVRPEPDMSNLGLMGGLIDHPFRWSDDMNRSLLFFKLALFPGYFLARPVAEVFYWLAGEAEEV
;
A
#
# COMPACT_ATOMS: atom_id res chain seq x y z
N MET A 1 -2.92 -24.34 5.99
CA MET A 1 -2.82 -24.94 7.34
C MET A 1 -2.59 -26.43 7.19
N SER A 2 -1.34 -26.80 6.91
CA SER A 2 -0.90 -28.19 6.93
C SER A 2 -0.61 -28.63 8.38
N LEU A 3 -0.85 -29.90 8.73
CA LEU A 3 -0.44 -30.47 10.02
C LEU A 3 1.08 -30.35 10.24
N PHE A 4 1.86 -30.37 9.16
CA PHE A 4 3.31 -30.23 9.20
C PHE A 4 3.78 -28.81 9.52
N GLU A 5 3.04 -27.78 9.08
CA GLU A 5 3.30 -26.37 9.42
C GLU A 5 3.06 -26.12 10.91
N TRP A 6 1.93 -26.60 11.45
CA TRP A 6 1.61 -26.42 12.87
C TRP A 6 2.63 -27.11 13.79
N TRP A 7 3.06 -28.32 13.42
CA TRP A 7 4.06 -29.05 14.19
C TRP A 7 5.47 -28.44 14.05
N GLY A 8 5.87 -28.05 12.85
CA GLY A 8 7.18 -27.46 12.58
C GLY A 8 7.39 -26.09 13.24
N GLU A 9 6.37 -25.22 13.24
CA GLU A 9 6.43 -23.90 13.86
C GLU A 9 6.59 -24.00 15.39
N SER A 10 6.02 -25.03 16.03
CA SER A 10 6.18 -25.26 17.48
C SER A 10 7.62 -25.58 17.90
N TRP A 11 8.45 -26.05 16.95
CA TRP A 11 9.83 -26.46 17.19
C TRP A 11 10.85 -25.41 16.72
N SER A 12 10.52 -24.64 15.68
CA SER A 12 11.35 -23.55 15.15
C SER A 12 10.48 -22.39 14.66
N PRO A 13 9.99 -21.54 15.57
CA PRO A 13 9.18 -20.39 15.20
C PRO A 13 10.00 -19.41 14.37
N GLY A 14 9.47 -19.00 13.23
CA GLY A 14 10.05 -17.97 12.38
C GLY A 14 9.62 -16.58 12.82
N GLY A 15 10.42 -15.56 12.47
CA GLY A 15 10.03 -14.17 12.67
C GLY A 15 8.81 -13.81 11.83
N THR A 16 7.86 -13.08 12.41
CA THR A 16 6.71 -12.52 11.69
C THR A 16 6.87 -11.02 11.58
N GLY A 17 6.64 -10.50 10.37
CA GLY A 17 6.53 -9.08 10.11
C GLY A 17 5.35 -8.43 10.85
N ASN A 18 5.28 -7.11 10.78
CA ASN A 18 4.22 -6.33 11.41
C ASN A 18 3.44 -5.52 10.37
N VAL A 19 2.35 -4.92 10.83
CA VAL A 19 1.65 -3.86 10.09
C VAL A 19 1.71 -2.61 10.93
N GLU A 20 2.40 -1.59 10.43
CA GLU A 20 2.39 -0.28 11.06
C GLU A 20 1.26 0.57 10.47
N VAL A 21 0.55 1.29 11.34
CA VAL A 21 -0.46 2.28 10.95
C VAL A 21 0.09 3.65 11.30
N ARG A 22 0.85 4.26 10.38
CA ARG A 22 1.46 5.56 10.64
C ARG A 22 1.70 6.37 9.38
N GLY A 23 1.49 7.69 9.48
CA GLY A 23 2.01 8.65 8.50
C GLY A 23 3.52 8.80 8.65
N ASP A 24 4.23 8.81 7.53
CA ASP A 24 5.69 9.00 7.52
C ASP A 24 6.09 10.35 8.09
N ARG A 25 7.34 10.43 8.57
CA ARG A 25 8.06 11.71 8.58
C ARG A 25 8.31 12.12 7.14
N ILE A 26 7.74 13.25 6.74
CA ILE A 26 7.88 13.75 5.37
C ILE A 26 9.32 14.23 5.18
N GLY A 27 10.11 13.43 4.47
CA GLY A 27 11.43 13.85 4.02
C GLY A 27 11.33 14.90 2.92
N THR A 28 12.36 15.74 2.78
CA THR A 28 12.45 16.75 1.73
C THR A 28 12.69 16.09 0.38
N VAL A 29 11.65 16.04 -0.45
CA VAL A 29 11.74 15.66 -1.86
C VAL A 29 11.73 16.94 -2.70
N TRP A 30 12.35 16.91 -3.88
CA TRP A 30 12.36 18.06 -4.79
C TRP A 30 10.92 18.53 -5.12
N LEU A 31 10.62 19.81 -4.84
CA LEU A 31 9.29 20.43 -4.97
C LEU A 31 8.60 20.08 -6.29
N GLY A 32 9.29 20.23 -7.42
CA GLY A 32 8.65 19.98 -8.71
C GLY A 32 8.22 18.52 -8.91
N PHE A 33 8.93 17.55 -8.33
CA PHE A 33 8.56 16.13 -8.41
C PHE A 33 7.36 15.84 -7.50
N THR A 34 7.30 16.49 -6.34
CA THR A 34 6.10 16.45 -5.48
C THR A 34 4.90 17.10 -6.18
N LEU A 35 5.05 18.25 -6.82
CA LEU A 35 3.98 18.89 -7.58
C LEU A 35 3.50 18.03 -8.76
N VAL A 36 4.41 17.45 -9.54
CA VAL A 36 4.03 16.56 -10.66
C VAL A 36 3.22 15.37 -10.15
N ARG A 37 3.69 14.68 -9.11
CA ARG A 37 2.95 13.55 -8.53
C ARG A 37 1.61 13.99 -7.93
N PHE A 38 1.58 15.13 -7.25
CA PHE A 38 0.34 15.72 -6.71
C PHE A 38 -0.68 15.98 -7.83
N THR A 39 -0.26 16.60 -8.93
CA THR A 39 -1.12 16.84 -10.09
C THR A 39 -1.62 15.53 -10.69
N VAL A 40 -0.74 14.53 -10.86
CA VAL A 40 -1.13 13.19 -11.34
C VAL A 40 -2.18 12.56 -10.43
N THR A 41 -2.00 12.62 -9.11
CA THR A 41 -2.96 12.08 -8.14
C THR A 41 -4.30 12.81 -8.20
N LEU A 42 -4.30 14.15 -8.30
CA LEU A 42 -5.54 14.93 -8.44
C LEU A 42 -6.28 14.58 -9.72
N VAL A 43 -5.56 14.51 -10.85
CA VAL A 43 -6.14 14.15 -12.15
C VAL A 43 -6.72 12.74 -12.08
N ALA A 44 -5.98 11.76 -11.55
CA ALA A 44 -6.45 10.39 -11.41
C ALA A 44 -7.71 10.28 -10.53
N THR A 45 -7.77 11.06 -9.44
CA THR A 45 -8.91 11.08 -8.51
C THR A 45 -10.21 11.52 -9.20
N VAL A 46 -10.14 12.37 -10.23
CA VAL A 46 -11.31 12.78 -11.03
C VAL A 46 -11.50 11.88 -12.26
N ALA A 47 -10.42 11.53 -12.93
CA ALA A 47 -10.44 10.79 -14.18
C ALA A 47 -10.93 9.34 -14.01
N VAL A 48 -10.56 8.65 -12.93
CA VAL A 48 -10.98 7.26 -12.69
C VAL A 48 -12.51 7.14 -12.54
N PRO A 49 -13.18 7.92 -11.66
CA PRO A 49 -14.65 7.92 -11.57
C PRO A 49 -15.33 8.28 -12.89
N LEU A 50 -14.82 9.28 -13.61
CA LEU A 50 -15.39 9.71 -14.89
C LEU A 50 -15.24 8.61 -15.95
N ALA A 51 -14.06 7.98 -16.04
CA ALA A 51 -13.81 6.90 -16.97
C ALA A 51 -14.78 5.73 -16.75
N VAL A 52 -15.02 5.36 -15.48
CA VAL A 52 -16.00 4.30 -15.14
C VAL A 52 -17.44 4.76 -15.42
N THR A 53 -17.77 6.03 -15.18
CA THR A 53 -19.10 6.59 -15.45
C THR A 53 -19.47 6.50 -16.92
N PHE A 54 -18.52 6.73 -17.83
CA PHE A 54 -18.76 6.73 -19.28
C PHE A 54 -18.26 5.46 -19.97
N TRP A 55 -17.88 4.44 -19.21
CA TRP A 55 -17.38 3.18 -19.76
C TRP A 55 -18.48 2.46 -20.54
N GLY A 56 -18.15 2.01 -21.76
CA GLY A 56 -19.08 1.23 -22.59
C GLY A 56 -20.17 2.03 -23.30
N GLY A 57 -20.03 3.36 -23.42
CA GLY A 57 -20.91 4.20 -24.24
C GLY A 57 -22.26 4.58 -23.60
N GLY A 58 -22.52 4.11 -22.37
CA GLY A 58 -23.65 4.54 -21.54
C GLY A 58 -23.19 5.33 -20.32
N MET A 59 -24.14 5.92 -19.58
CA MET A 59 -23.86 6.59 -18.31
C MET A 59 -24.13 5.63 -17.14
N ASN A 60 -23.09 5.31 -16.36
CA ASN A 60 -23.15 4.53 -15.13
C ASN A 60 -22.67 5.36 -13.93
N PRO A 61 -23.48 6.31 -13.42
CA PRO A 61 -23.08 7.18 -12.32
C PRO A 61 -22.79 6.42 -11.03
N MET A 62 -23.50 5.32 -10.76
CA MET A 62 -23.27 4.49 -9.58
C MET A 62 -21.91 3.78 -9.65
N GLY A 63 -21.53 3.28 -10.83
CA GLY A 63 -20.20 2.71 -11.06
C GLY A 63 -19.09 3.74 -10.86
N GLY A 64 -19.28 4.97 -11.37
CA GLY A 64 -18.35 6.08 -11.15
C GLY A 64 -18.16 6.43 -9.67
N LEU A 65 -19.27 6.55 -8.92
CA LEU A 65 -19.23 6.80 -7.48
C LEU A 65 -18.52 5.67 -6.73
N ALA A 66 -18.82 4.41 -7.04
CA ALA A 66 -18.17 3.26 -6.43
C ALA A 66 -16.65 3.24 -6.74
N ALA A 67 -16.26 3.54 -7.98
CA ALA A 67 -14.86 3.65 -8.38
C ALA A 67 -14.14 4.79 -7.65
N GLY A 68 -14.80 5.94 -7.47
CA GLY A 68 -14.25 7.05 -6.69
C GLY A 68 -14.08 6.73 -5.22
N ALA A 69 -15.09 6.13 -4.59
CA ALA A 69 -15.00 5.69 -3.20
C ALA A 69 -13.89 4.65 -3.01
N GLY A 70 -13.80 3.66 -3.91
CA GLY A 70 -12.75 2.64 -3.90
C GLY A 70 -11.36 3.22 -4.11
N TRP A 71 -11.21 4.18 -5.03
CA TRP A 71 -9.96 4.89 -5.28
C TRP A 71 -9.50 5.68 -4.06
N LEU A 72 -10.39 6.46 -3.44
CA LEU A 72 -10.07 7.23 -2.23
C LEU A 72 -9.70 6.30 -1.06
N LEU A 73 -10.45 5.21 -0.87
CA LEU A 73 -10.13 4.20 0.12
C LEU A 73 -8.74 3.60 -0.13
N TYR A 74 -8.41 3.27 -1.39
CA TYR A 74 -7.11 2.75 -1.77
C TYR A 74 -5.96 3.72 -1.45
N LEU A 75 -6.14 5.02 -1.73
CA LEU A 75 -5.14 6.05 -1.39
C LEU A 75 -4.96 6.19 0.12
N VAL A 76 -6.05 6.19 0.90
CA VAL A 76 -6.00 6.26 2.37
C VAL A 76 -5.29 5.04 2.94
N LEU A 77 -5.67 3.83 2.50
CA LEU A 77 -5.03 2.59 2.94
C LEU A 77 -3.55 2.57 2.54
N GLY A 78 -3.22 2.95 1.31
CA GLY A 78 -1.83 3.02 0.85
C GLY A 78 -1.00 4.02 1.67
N TYR A 79 -1.56 5.15 2.07
CA TYR A 79 -0.85 6.13 2.89
C TYR A 79 -0.58 5.64 4.32
N PHE A 80 -1.60 5.07 4.97
CA PHE A 80 -1.53 4.75 6.40
C PHE A 80 -1.07 3.33 6.72
N VAL A 81 -1.39 2.34 5.88
CA VAL A 81 -1.12 0.93 6.17
C VAL A 81 0.22 0.53 5.59
N ARG A 82 1.14 0.12 6.47
CA ARG A 82 2.51 -0.27 6.11
C ARG A 82 2.79 -1.70 6.52
N PRO A 83 2.65 -2.65 5.58
CA PRO A 83 3.11 -4.00 5.82
C PRO A 83 4.65 -4.02 5.83
N GLU A 84 5.24 -4.49 6.92
CA GLU A 84 6.68 -4.72 7.03
C GLU A 84 6.93 -6.23 7.18
N PRO A 85 7.01 -6.97 6.06
CA PRO A 85 7.34 -8.39 6.11
C PRO A 85 8.77 -8.59 6.64
N ASP A 86 8.97 -9.66 7.41
CA ASP A 86 10.32 -10.10 7.73
C ASP A 86 10.96 -10.76 6.50
N MET A 87 11.84 -10.02 5.83
CA MET A 87 12.51 -10.47 4.60
C MET A 87 13.48 -11.65 4.84
N SER A 88 13.83 -11.95 6.10
CA SER A 88 14.65 -13.12 6.45
C SER A 88 13.84 -14.42 6.52
N ASN A 89 12.50 -14.32 6.53
CA ASN A 89 11.57 -15.44 6.66
C ASN A 89 10.47 -15.38 5.59
N LEU A 90 10.88 -15.40 4.33
CA LEU A 90 10.02 -15.53 3.13
C LEU A 90 10.12 -16.93 2.51
N GLY A 91 10.49 -17.94 3.30
CA GLY A 91 10.56 -19.31 2.80
C GLY A 91 11.79 -19.60 1.96
N LEU A 92 11.72 -20.63 1.13
CA LEU A 92 12.85 -21.14 0.35
C LEU A 92 13.03 -20.30 -0.93
N MET A 93 14.30 -20.07 -1.30
CA MET A 93 14.69 -19.20 -2.42
C MET A 93 14.07 -17.79 -2.36
N GLY A 94 13.88 -17.24 -1.15
CA GLY A 94 13.44 -15.85 -0.94
C GLY A 94 11.99 -15.58 -1.34
N GLY A 95 11.08 -16.56 -1.23
CA GLY A 95 9.65 -16.38 -1.52
C GLY A 95 9.10 -17.28 -2.61
N LEU A 96 9.98 -17.96 -3.35
CA LEU A 96 9.60 -18.75 -4.54
C LEU A 96 9.04 -20.12 -4.18
N ILE A 97 9.48 -20.70 -3.06
CA ILE A 97 9.06 -22.03 -2.62
C ILE A 97 8.61 -21.92 -1.16
N ASP A 98 7.40 -22.42 -0.89
CA ASP A 98 6.84 -22.44 0.45
C ASP A 98 7.69 -23.27 1.40
N HIS A 99 7.87 -22.78 2.62
CA HIS A 99 8.50 -23.57 3.65
C HIS A 99 7.51 -24.59 4.22
N PRO A 100 7.67 -25.91 4.00
CA PRO A 100 6.65 -26.92 4.30
C PRO A 100 6.35 -27.12 5.81
N PHE A 101 7.05 -26.38 6.68
CA PHE A 101 7.03 -26.52 8.13
C PHE A 101 6.87 -25.18 8.87
N ARG A 102 6.70 -24.05 8.17
CA ARG A 102 6.60 -22.73 8.80
C ARG A 102 5.42 -21.94 8.25
N TRP A 103 4.43 -21.66 9.09
CA TRP A 103 3.31 -20.79 8.73
C TRP A 103 3.70 -19.30 8.80
N SER A 104 4.68 -18.94 9.63
CA SER A 104 5.20 -17.57 9.68
C SER A 104 5.70 -17.07 8.31
N ASP A 105 6.12 -17.98 7.42
CA ASP A 105 6.46 -17.70 6.02
C ASP A 105 5.27 -17.16 5.20
N ASP A 106 4.13 -17.86 5.20
CA ASP A 106 2.92 -17.40 4.50
C ASP A 106 2.47 -16.02 5.00
N MET A 107 2.61 -15.77 6.30
CA MET A 107 2.29 -14.46 6.87
C MET A 107 3.19 -13.38 6.27
N ASN A 108 4.50 -13.59 6.20
CA ASN A 108 5.43 -12.65 5.59
C ASN A 108 5.22 -12.50 4.08
N ARG A 109 4.91 -13.57 3.35
CA ARG A 109 4.57 -13.51 1.92
C ARG A 109 3.27 -12.73 1.69
N SER A 110 2.28 -12.89 2.55
CA SER A 110 1.04 -12.10 2.48
C SER A 110 1.30 -10.61 2.77
N LEU A 111 2.13 -10.29 3.77
CA LEU A 111 2.55 -8.92 4.06
C LEU A 111 3.33 -8.32 2.90
N LEU A 112 4.23 -9.07 2.26
CA LEU A 112 4.93 -8.63 1.06
C LEU A 112 3.97 -8.36 -0.10
N PHE A 113 2.99 -9.24 -0.32
CA PHE A 113 1.94 -9.02 -1.31
C PHE A 113 1.17 -7.72 -1.03
N PHE A 114 0.71 -7.51 0.20
CA PHE A 114 0.01 -6.27 0.56
C PHE A 114 0.89 -5.04 0.42
N LYS A 115 2.19 -5.13 0.76
CA LYS A 115 3.16 -4.04 0.59
C LYS A 115 3.25 -3.64 -0.88
N LEU A 116 3.36 -4.61 -1.79
CA LEU A 116 3.43 -4.38 -3.23
C LEU A 116 2.09 -3.86 -3.78
N ALA A 117 0.96 -4.39 -3.31
CA ALA A 117 -0.36 -3.96 -3.74
C ALA A 117 -0.70 -2.53 -3.30
N LEU A 118 -0.28 -2.13 -2.10
CA LEU A 118 -0.53 -0.79 -1.54
C LEU A 118 0.50 0.25 -1.98
N PHE A 119 1.67 -0.17 -2.48
CA PHE A 119 2.75 0.73 -2.88
C PHE A 119 2.33 1.82 -3.88
N PRO A 120 1.58 1.54 -4.96
CA PRO A 120 1.10 2.60 -5.85
C PRO A 120 0.20 3.61 -5.14
N GLY A 121 -0.69 3.14 -4.26
CA GLY A 121 -1.56 3.99 -3.44
C GLY A 121 -0.76 4.89 -2.51
N TYR A 122 0.23 4.34 -1.82
CA TYR A 122 1.20 5.10 -1.01
C TYR A 122 1.89 6.18 -1.84
N PHE A 123 2.44 5.79 -2.99
CA PHE A 123 3.21 6.68 -3.87
C PHE A 123 2.38 7.86 -4.36
N LEU A 124 1.10 7.64 -4.67
CA LEU A 124 0.17 8.67 -5.14
C LEU A 124 -0.41 9.52 -4.00
N ALA A 125 -0.67 8.93 -2.83
CA ALA A 125 -1.25 9.65 -1.71
C ALA A 125 -0.23 10.56 -1.00
N ARG A 126 1.04 10.13 -0.91
CA ARG A 126 2.12 10.87 -0.25
C ARG A 126 2.25 12.34 -0.68
N PRO A 127 2.33 12.72 -1.97
CA PRO A 127 2.48 14.12 -2.38
C PRO A 127 1.31 15.02 -1.95
N VAL A 128 0.11 14.46 -1.73
CA VAL A 128 -1.04 15.22 -1.19
C VAL A 128 -0.77 15.64 0.24
N ALA A 129 -0.24 14.73 1.06
CA ALA A 129 0.20 15.06 2.40
C ALA A 129 1.35 16.08 2.36
N GLU A 130 2.40 15.83 1.57
CA GLU A 130 3.56 16.74 1.46
C GLU A 130 3.15 18.19 1.15
N VAL A 131 2.30 18.39 0.13
CA VAL A 131 1.78 19.73 -0.22
C VAL A 131 0.95 20.32 0.93
N PHE A 132 0.13 19.52 1.60
CA PHE A 132 -0.67 20.01 2.74
C PHE A 132 0.21 20.51 3.89
N TYR A 133 1.24 19.75 4.29
CA TYR A 133 2.18 20.16 5.33
C TYR A 133 3.00 21.40 4.92
N TRP A 134 3.36 21.51 3.64
CA TRP A 134 4.03 22.71 3.10
C TRP A 134 3.14 23.94 3.17
N LEU A 135 1.85 23.81 2.81
CA LEU A 135 0.88 24.90 2.93
C LEU A 135 0.58 25.27 4.39
N ALA A 136 0.65 24.30 5.30
CA ALA A 136 0.50 24.53 6.74
C ALA A 136 1.71 25.21 7.39
N GLY A 137 2.84 25.32 6.68
CA GLY A 137 4.09 25.85 7.23
C GLY A 137 4.85 24.88 8.14
N GLU A 138 4.46 23.61 8.19
CA GLU A 138 5.06 22.56 9.02
C GLU A 138 6.24 21.86 8.34
N ALA A 139 6.67 22.35 7.16
CA ALA A 139 7.71 21.73 6.34
C ALA A 139 9.15 21.97 6.81
N GLU A 140 9.38 22.99 7.64
CA GLU A 140 10.73 23.45 8.01
C GLU A 140 11.24 22.89 9.36
N GLU A 141 10.42 22.17 10.14
CA GLU A 141 10.80 21.65 11.47
C GLU A 141 11.13 20.15 11.52
N VAL A 142 11.32 19.46 10.38
CA VAL A 142 11.65 18.02 10.33
C VAL A 142 13.00 17.74 9.68
#